data_AF-A0A672K7M2-F1
#
_entry.id   AF-A0A672K7M2-F1
#
_cell.length_a   1.000
_cell.length_b   1.000
_cell.length_c   1.000
_cell.angle_alpha   90.00
_cell.angle_beta   90.00
_cell.angle_gamma   90.00
#
_symmetry.space_group_name_H-M   'P 1'
#
loop_
_entity.id
_entity.type
_entity.pdbx_description
1 polymer ?
#
loop_
_entity_poly.entity_id
_entity_poly.type
_entity_poly.pdbx_seq_one_letter_code
_entity_poly.pdbx_strand_id
1 'polypeptide(L)'
;MNELFIIKVEACAMAWRLLTEEYGIPADRLYVSYFAGDSANGLPADEETRLIWLSMGVRPDHVLPFGMKDNFWEMGETGPCGPCTEIHYDHIGNRNAAALVNADSPDVVEIWNLVFMQYNRLENLRPLPQCSVDTGMGLERLVTVLQGKRSNYDTDLFTPLLSAIHQAPAYQGRTGEADVGQVDMAYRVLADHIRTLCVCIADGVYPGMTGADHLKDKIHAICPLCDRLVFSTEVLQAPEGALASLVPTVAHILGDAYPELHTESERVSMFEK
;
A
#
# COMPACT_ATOMS: atom_id res chain seq x y z
N MET A 1 26.00 -11.49 -20.86
CA MET A 1 24.89 -10.58 -20.49
C MET A 1 24.71 -10.73 -18.99
N ASN A 2 24.67 -9.64 -18.23
CA ASN A 2 24.56 -9.68 -16.76
C ASN A 2 23.20 -10.30 -16.37
N GLU A 3 23.17 -11.29 -15.49
CA GLU A 3 21.93 -11.97 -15.04
C GLU A 3 20.95 -10.97 -14.40
N LEU A 4 21.49 -10.02 -13.63
CA LEU A 4 20.71 -8.93 -13.03
C LEU A 4 20.01 -8.06 -14.09
N PHE A 5 20.67 -7.80 -15.21
CA PHE A 5 20.07 -6.99 -16.28
C PHE A 5 18.87 -7.70 -16.91
N ILE A 6 18.96 -9.03 -17.10
CA ILE A 6 17.88 -9.83 -17.70
C ILE A 6 16.65 -9.79 -16.80
N ILE A 7 16.81 -10.03 -15.49
CA ILE A 7 15.66 -10.03 -14.56
C ILE A 7 15.03 -8.63 -14.44
N LYS A 8 15.82 -7.55 -14.50
CA LYS A 8 15.29 -6.18 -14.52
C LYS A 8 14.43 -5.92 -15.76
N VAL A 9 14.92 -6.31 -16.94
CA VAL A 9 14.19 -6.17 -18.21
C VAL A 9 12.86 -6.91 -18.15
N GLU A 10 12.87 -8.18 -17.73
CA GLU A 10 11.66 -8.99 -17.65
C GLU A 10 10.67 -8.42 -16.63
N ALA A 11 11.13 -8.04 -15.44
CA ALA A 11 10.27 -7.47 -14.40
C ALA A 11 9.60 -6.17 -14.85
N CYS A 12 10.36 -5.23 -15.41
CA CYS A 12 9.80 -3.96 -15.89
C CYS A 12 8.82 -4.18 -17.05
N ALA A 13 9.15 -5.09 -17.98
CA ALA A 13 8.28 -5.41 -19.12
C ALA A 13 6.96 -6.06 -18.67
N MET A 14 7.00 -7.01 -17.73
CA MET A 14 5.80 -7.65 -17.19
C MET A 14 4.90 -6.64 -16.46
N ALA A 15 5.48 -5.79 -15.61
CA ALA A 15 4.72 -4.77 -14.90
C ALA A 15 4.08 -3.76 -15.86
N TRP A 16 4.85 -3.28 -16.84
CA TRP A 16 4.35 -2.34 -17.83
C TRP A 16 3.22 -2.92 -18.69
N ARG A 17 3.37 -4.17 -19.15
CA ARG A 17 2.35 -4.88 -19.91
C ARG A 17 1.07 -5.09 -19.11
N LEU A 18 1.19 -5.53 -17.85
CA LEU A 18 0.00 -5.72 -16.99
C LEU A 18 -0.78 -4.41 -16.84
N LEU A 19 -0.11 -3.29 -16.55
CA LEU A 19 -0.78 -2.01 -16.35
C LEU A 19 -1.36 -1.45 -17.66
N THR A 20 -0.58 -1.42 -18.74
CA THR A 20 -0.96 -0.68 -19.96
C THR A 20 -1.76 -1.51 -20.96
N GLU A 21 -1.51 -2.82 -21.06
CA GLU A 21 -2.19 -3.69 -22.03
C GLU A 21 -3.36 -4.42 -21.38
N GLU A 22 -3.12 -5.16 -20.29
CA GLU A 22 -4.13 -6.03 -19.68
C GLU A 22 -5.18 -5.22 -18.88
N TYR A 23 -4.73 -4.24 -18.09
CA TYR A 23 -5.61 -3.32 -17.36
C TYR A 23 -5.99 -2.06 -18.15
N GLY A 24 -5.33 -1.79 -19.28
CA GLY A 24 -5.67 -0.65 -20.15
C GLY A 24 -5.42 0.73 -19.53
N ILE A 25 -4.52 0.84 -18.54
CA ILE A 25 -4.17 2.12 -17.93
C ILE A 25 -3.42 2.98 -18.96
N PRO A 26 -3.82 4.24 -19.21
CA PRO A 26 -3.15 5.11 -20.16
C PRO A 26 -1.68 5.34 -19.78
N ALA A 27 -0.76 4.94 -20.66
CA ALA A 27 0.68 5.05 -20.44
C ALA A 27 1.17 6.50 -20.22
N ASP A 28 0.48 7.49 -20.80
CA ASP A 28 0.78 8.91 -20.63
C ASP A 28 0.47 9.45 -19.22
N ARG A 29 -0.27 8.67 -18.40
CA ARG A 29 -0.52 8.97 -16.99
C ARG A 29 0.45 8.28 -16.04
N LEU A 30 1.31 7.40 -16.55
CA LEU A 30 2.28 6.66 -15.76
C LEU A 30 3.63 7.36 -15.75
N TYR A 31 4.24 7.45 -14.57
CA TYR A 31 5.59 7.93 -14.34
C TYR A 31 6.38 6.81 -13.67
N VAL A 32 7.66 6.70 -13.97
CA VAL A 32 8.53 5.68 -13.36
C VAL A 32 9.73 6.35 -12.71
N SER A 33 10.14 5.83 -11.56
CA SER A 33 11.31 6.30 -10.83
C SER A 33 12.47 5.32 -10.95
N TYR A 34 13.70 5.76 -10.76
CA TYR A 34 14.87 4.89 -10.66
C TYR A 34 15.88 5.45 -9.67
N PHE A 35 16.71 4.56 -9.12
CA PHE A 35 17.72 4.93 -8.13
C PHE A 35 18.82 5.81 -8.73
N ALA A 36 18.91 7.04 -8.25
CA ALA A 36 19.89 8.05 -8.67
C ALA A 36 21.30 7.81 -8.10
N GLY A 37 21.48 6.78 -7.28
CA GLY A 37 22.71 6.54 -6.55
C GLY A 37 22.72 7.26 -5.21
N ASP A 38 23.70 6.89 -4.39
CA ASP A 38 24.01 7.60 -3.17
C ASP A 38 25.51 7.62 -2.94
N SER A 39 26.11 8.80 -3.12
CA SER A 39 27.55 9.00 -2.91
C SER A 39 27.97 8.79 -1.45
N ALA A 40 27.08 9.03 -0.48
CA ALA A 40 27.40 8.88 0.94
C ALA A 40 27.65 7.42 1.31
N ASN A 41 26.86 6.49 0.74
CA ASN A 41 27.03 5.05 0.92
C ASN A 41 27.83 4.36 -0.21
N GLY A 42 28.39 5.13 -1.15
CA GLY A 42 29.19 4.60 -2.26
C GLY A 42 28.39 3.76 -3.26
N LEU A 43 27.09 4.01 -3.37
CA LEU A 43 26.19 3.29 -4.27
C LEU A 43 26.04 4.04 -5.59
N PRO A 44 26.32 3.40 -6.74
CA PRO A 44 26.14 4.03 -8.05
C PRO A 44 24.66 4.18 -8.42
N ALA A 45 24.37 5.09 -9.34
CA ALA A 45 23.05 5.20 -9.95
C ALA A 45 22.69 3.95 -10.75
N ASP A 46 21.41 3.56 -10.71
CA ASP A 46 20.87 2.45 -11.49
C ASP A 46 20.51 2.91 -12.93
N GLU A 47 21.53 3.29 -13.68
CA GLU A 47 21.39 3.72 -15.08
C GLU A 47 20.85 2.61 -15.98
N GLU A 48 21.04 1.34 -15.61
CA GLU A 48 20.47 0.19 -16.34
C GLU A 48 18.94 0.29 -16.35
N THR A 49 18.33 0.47 -15.17
CA THR A 49 16.87 0.59 -15.03
C THR A 49 16.32 1.80 -15.80
N ARG A 50 17.02 2.95 -15.75
CA ARG A 50 16.65 4.12 -16.57
C ARG A 50 16.60 3.79 -18.06
N LEU A 51 17.63 3.10 -18.57
CA LEU A 51 17.71 2.73 -19.99
C LEU A 51 16.66 1.70 -20.39
N ILE A 52 16.33 0.76 -19.50
CA ILE A 52 15.25 -0.22 -19.71
C ILE A 52 13.93 0.50 -19.96
N TRP A 53 13.51 1.41 -19.07
CA TRP A 53 12.28 2.18 -19.24
C TRP A 53 12.24 2.99 -20.54
N LEU A 54 13.32 3.68 -20.86
CA LEU A 54 13.44 4.43 -22.11
C LEU A 54 13.34 3.52 -23.36
N SER A 55 13.96 2.34 -23.31
CA SER A 55 13.91 1.37 -24.41
C SER A 55 12.51 0.81 -24.66
N MET A 56 11.68 0.77 -23.61
CA MET A 56 10.28 0.36 -23.70
C MET A 56 9.34 1.50 -24.17
N GLY A 57 9.89 2.69 -24.41
CA GLY A 57 9.16 3.83 -24.96
C GLY A 57 8.54 4.76 -23.90
N VAL A 58 8.90 4.62 -22.62
CA VAL A 58 8.52 5.62 -21.61
C VAL A 58 9.19 6.95 -21.95
N ARG A 59 8.44 8.05 -21.85
CA ARG A 59 8.96 9.38 -22.21
C ARG A 59 10.12 9.77 -21.28
N PRO A 60 11.16 10.45 -21.77
CA PRO A 60 12.28 10.86 -20.91
C PRO A 60 11.89 11.74 -19.72
N ASP A 61 10.86 12.58 -19.88
CA ASP A 61 10.31 13.42 -18.81
C ASP A 61 9.41 12.66 -17.82
N HIS A 62 9.24 11.35 -18.02
CA HIS A 62 8.49 10.43 -17.15
C HIS A 62 9.40 9.43 -16.43
N VAL A 63 10.71 9.44 -16.69
CA VAL A 63 11.70 8.58 -16.03
C VAL A 63 12.52 9.43 -15.07
N LEU A 64 12.25 9.29 -13.78
CA LEU A 64 12.66 10.26 -12.76
C LEU A 64 13.72 9.67 -11.81
N PRO A 65 14.83 10.39 -11.55
CA PRO A 65 15.83 9.96 -10.57
C PRO A 65 15.40 10.33 -9.14
N PHE A 66 15.41 9.36 -8.20
CA PHE A 66 15.34 9.65 -6.76
C PHE A 66 16.45 8.96 -5.97
N GLY A 67 16.75 9.54 -4.81
CA GLY A 67 17.80 9.04 -3.93
C GLY A 67 17.36 7.83 -3.11
N MET A 68 18.17 7.51 -2.10
CA MET A 68 18.00 6.32 -1.26
C MET A 68 16.67 6.28 -0.50
N LYS A 69 16.10 7.43 -0.16
CA LYS A 69 14.83 7.51 0.58
C LYS A 69 13.68 6.82 -0.18
N ASP A 70 13.63 7.01 -1.50
CA ASP A 70 12.48 6.60 -2.31
C ASP A 70 12.85 5.39 -3.20
N ASN A 71 14.07 5.32 -3.75
CA ASN A 71 14.47 4.27 -4.68
C ASN A 71 15.51 3.27 -4.14
N PHE A 72 15.61 3.11 -2.82
CA PHE A 72 16.36 2.02 -2.20
C PHE A 72 15.51 1.37 -1.11
N TRP A 73 14.98 0.18 -1.39
CA TRP A 73 14.03 -0.47 -0.50
C TRP A 73 14.71 -1.43 0.46
N GLU A 74 14.25 -1.43 1.71
CA GLU A 74 14.75 -2.24 2.80
C GLU A 74 13.60 -2.83 3.62
N MET A 75 13.72 -4.09 4.00
CA MET A 75 12.72 -4.76 4.85
C MET A 75 12.71 -4.21 6.29
N GLY A 76 13.84 -3.69 6.76
CA GLY A 76 14.03 -3.20 8.13
C GLY A 76 15.50 -2.88 8.40
N GLU A 77 15.89 -2.85 9.67
CA GLU A 77 17.29 -2.55 10.07
C GLU A 77 18.30 -3.58 9.53
N THR A 78 17.87 -4.81 9.29
CA THR A 78 18.67 -5.87 8.65
C THR A 78 17.82 -6.67 7.67
N GLY A 79 18.49 -7.28 6.67
CA GLY A 79 17.86 -8.19 5.72
C GLY A 79 18.06 -7.80 4.25
N PRO A 80 17.44 -8.56 3.32
CA PRO A 80 17.54 -8.30 1.89
C PRO A 80 17.05 -6.89 1.52
N CYS A 81 17.79 -6.23 0.64
CA CYS A 81 17.51 -4.87 0.17
C CYS A 81 18.11 -4.63 -1.22
N GLY A 82 17.72 -3.52 -1.84
CA GLY A 82 18.37 -3.06 -3.06
C GLY A 82 17.72 -1.85 -3.72
N PRO A 83 18.32 -1.38 -4.82
CA PRO A 83 17.72 -0.37 -5.68
C PRO A 83 16.35 -0.83 -6.17
N CYS A 84 15.41 0.10 -6.26
CA CYS A 84 14.09 -0.19 -6.79
C CYS A 84 13.66 0.83 -7.84
N THR A 85 12.60 0.49 -8.56
CA THR A 85 11.89 1.36 -9.49
C THR A 85 10.42 1.34 -9.15
N GLU A 86 9.83 2.51 -9.02
CA GLU A 86 8.41 2.65 -8.68
C GLU A 86 7.65 3.14 -9.90
N ILE A 87 6.39 2.74 -9.99
CA ILE A 87 5.44 3.20 -11.00
C ILE A 87 4.40 4.06 -10.26
N HIS A 88 4.23 5.28 -10.74
CA HIS A 88 3.28 6.26 -10.22
C HIS A 88 2.21 6.58 -11.25
N TYR A 89 1.02 6.96 -10.78
CA TYR A 89 -0.12 7.30 -11.62
C TYR A 89 -0.63 8.71 -11.31
N ASP A 90 -0.80 9.55 -12.35
CA ASP A 90 -1.48 10.84 -12.25
C ASP A 90 -2.98 10.69 -12.49
N HIS A 91 -3.77 10.92 -11.43
CA HIS A 91 -5.23 10.89 -11.50
C HIS A 91 -5.83 12.01 -12.36
N ILE A 92 -5.13 13.14 -12.51
CA ILE A 92 -5.64 14.29 -13.29
C ILE A 92 -5.38 14.06 -14.78
N GLY A 93 -4.15 13.73 -15.16
CA GLY A 93 -3.73 13.52 -16.55
C GLY A 93 -3.70 14.80 -17.38
N ASN A 94 -3.38 14.68 -18.67
CA ASN A 94 -3.27 15.81 -19.62
C ASN A 94 -2.33 16.95 -19.17
N ARG A 95 -1.32 16.61 -18.36
CA ARG A 95 -0.28 17.51 -17.86
C ARG A 95 1.01 16.71 -17.67
N ASN A 96 2.14 17.40 -17.54
CA ASN A 96 3.33 16.79 -16.97
C ASN A 96 3.28 16.97 -15.45
N ALA A 97 3.20 15.87 -14.72
CA ALA A 97 3.09 15.80 -13.28
C ALA A 97 4.37 15.28 -12.60
N ALA A 98 5.50 15.24 -13.32
CA ALA A 98 6.77 14.72 -12.81
C ALA A 98 7.20 15.39 -11.50
N ALA A 99 6.98 16.70 -11.36
CA ALA A 99 7.30 17.45 -10.15
C ALA A 99 6.44 17.09 -8.93
N LEU A 100 5.34 16.34 -9.13
CA LEU A 100 4.44 15.89 -8.07
C LEU A 100 4.72 14.44 -7.63
N VAL A 101 5.55 13.72 -8.38
CA VAL A 101 5.98 12.35 -8.02
C VAL A 101 6.82 12.42 -6.75
N ASN A 102 6.49 11.59 -5.75
CA ASN A 102 7.11 11.56 -4.42
C ASN A 102 7.11 12.92 -3.69
N ALA A 103 6.14 13.79 -4.01
CA ALA A 103 5.95 15.11 -3.38
C ALA A 103 4.72 15.15 -2.44
N ASP A 104 4.32 13.99 -1.89
CA ASP A 104 3.14 13.83 -1.02
C ASP A 104 1.82 14.37 -1.62
N SER A 105 1.72 14.36 -2.94
CA SER A 105 0.53 14.84 -3.65
C SER A 105 -0.55 13.75 -3.71
N PRO A 106 -1.82 14.04 -3.35
CA PRO A 106 -2.92 13.08 -3.54
C PRO A 106 -3.28 12.88 -5.01
N ASP A 107 -2.76 13.73 -5.92
CA ASP A 107 -3.01 13.61 -7.35
C ASP A 107 -2.15 12.57 -8.03
N VAL A 108 -0.95 12.33 -7.51
CA VAL A 108 0.06 11.45 -8.09
C VAL A 108 0.48 10.44 -7.05
N VAL A 109 0.04 9.21 -7.24
CA VAL A 109 0.22 8.14 -6.26
C VAL A 109 1.14 7.06 -6.81
N GLU A 110 2.03 6.56 -5.97
CA GLU A 110 2.76 5.32 -6.23
C GLU A 110 1.78 4.14 -6.24
N ILE A 111 1.79 3.32 -7.29
CA ILE A 111 0.91 2.14 -7.41
C ILE A 111 1.69 0.83 -7.27
N TRP A 112 2.94 0.77 -7.72
CA TRP A 112 3.73 -0.46 -7.77
C TRP A 112 5.21 -0.17 -7.58
N ASN A 113 5.87 -0.86 -6.65
CA ASN A 113 7.31 -0.84 -6.46
C ASN A 113 7.93 -2.17 -6.92
N LEU A 114 9.01 -2.10 -7.68
CA LEU A 114 9.80 -3.23 -8.15
C LEU A 114 11.22 -3.12 -7.57
N VAL A 115 11.52 -3.96 -6.59
CA VAL A 115 12.79 -3.99 -5.86
C VAL A 115 13.72 -5.03 -6.49
N PHE A 116 14.92 -4.59 -6.86
CA PHE A 116 15.98 -5.46 -7.35
C PHE A 116 16.89 -5.84 -6.20
N MET A 117 16.56 -6.94 -5.53
CA MET A 117 17.28 -7.46 -4.38
C MET A 117 18.71 -7.83 -4.77
N GLN A 118 19.66 -7.01 -4.33
CA GLN A 118 21.08 -7.11 -4.68
C GLN A 118 21.98 -7.19 -3.45
N TYR A 119 21.48 -6.73 -2.30
CA TYR A 119 22.24 -6.62 -1.08
C TYR A 119 21.52 -7.25 0.11
N ASN A 120 22.28 -7.56 1.14
CA ASN A 120 21.80 -7.85 2.48
C ASN A 120 22.34 -6.76 3.42
N ARG A 121 21.44 -6.04 4.07
CA ARG A 121 21.76 -5.04 5.10
C ARG A 121 22.12 -5.77 6.38
N LEU A 122 23.36 -5.55 6.83
CA LEU A 122 23.83 -5.82 8.18
C LEU A 122 24.30 -4.46 8.75
N GLU A 123 25.43 -4.41 9.47
CA GLU A 123 26.12 -3.13 9.76
C GLU A 123 26.55 -2.39 8.48
N ASN A 124 26.80 -3.14 7.39
CA ASN A 124 27.13 -2.64 6.06
C ASN A 124 26.34 -3.41 5.00
N LEU A 125 26.29 -2.89 3.77
CA LEU A 125 25.70 -3.60 2.63
C LEU A 125 26.63 -4.71 2.14
N ARG A 126 26.13 -5.94 2.13
CA ARG A 126 26.84 -7.09 1.52
C ARG A 126 26.12 -7.55 0.26
N PRO A 127 26.82 -7.74 -0.88
CA PRO A 127 26.20 -8.29 -2.08
C PRO A 127 25.58 -9.67 -1.82
N LEU A 128 24.41 -9.92 -2.38
CA LEU A 128 23.79 -11.24 -2.36
C LEU A 128 24.49 -12.19 -3.34
N PRO A 129 24.57 -13.50 -3.02
CA PRO A 129 25.13 -14.49 -3.94
C PRO A 129 24.28 -14.67 -5.21
N GLN A 130 22.97 -14.39 -5.11
CA GLN A 130 22.03 -14.43 -6.21
C GLN A 130 21.11 -13.21 -6.09
N CYS A 131 20.91 -12.51 -7.22
CA CYS A 131 19.98 -11.39 -7.28
C CYS A 131 18.56 -11.90 -7.54
N SER A 132 17.57 -11.21 -6.98
CA SER A 132 16.16 -11.54 -7.12
C SER A 132 15.32 -10.29 -7.37
N VAL A 133 14.07 -10.49 -7.75
CA VAL A 133 13.08 -9.42 -7.88
C VAL A 133 12.01 -9.63 -6.82
N ASP A 134 11.69 -8.57 -6.10
CA ASP A 134 10.54 -8.47 -5.20
C ASP A 134 9.66 -7.32 -5.69
N THR A 135 8.35 -7.51 -5.77
CA THR A 135 7.45 -6.45 -6.25
C THR A 135 6.22 -6.35 -5.36
N GLY A 136 5.82 -5.13 -5.03
CA GLY A 136 4.62 -4.85 -4.26
C GLY A 136 3.72 -3.85 -4.97
N MET A 137 2.48 -4.24 -5.25
CA MET A 137 1.44 -3.37 -5.80
C MET A 137 0.27 -3.29 -4.81
N GLY A 138 -0.08 -2.07 -4.39
CA GLY A 138 -1.21 -1.86 -3.48
C GLY A 138 -2.54 -2.09 -4.18
N LEU A 139 -3.27 -3.15 -3.79
CA LEU A 139 -4.55 -3.50 -4.41
C LEU A 139 -5.56 -2.34 -4.34
N GLU A 140 -5.69 -1.70 -3.18
CA GLU A 140 -6.62 -0.59 -2.97
C GLU A 140 -6.31 0.60 -3.90
N ARG A 141 -5.01 0.90 -4.10
CA ARG A 141 -4.57 1.97 -5.01
C ARG A 141 -4.85 1.59 -6.46
N LEU A 142 -4.52 0.35 -6.86
CA LEU A 142 -4.82 -0.14 -8.20
C LEU A 142 -6.32 -0.08 -8.51
N VAL A 143 -7.17 -0.59 -7.61
CA VAL A 143 -8.63 -0.57 -7.78
C VAL A 143 -9.14 0.87 -7.89
N THR A 144 -8.58 1.81 -7.12
CA THR A 144 -8.90 3.24 -7.23
C THR A 144 -8.62 3.78 -8.63
N VAL A 145 -7.48 3.42 -9.22
CA VAL A 145 -7.13 3.80 -10.60
C VAL A 145 -8.10 3.18 -11.60
N LEU A 146 -8.34 1.87 -11.52
CA LEU A 146 -9.19 1.14 -12.47
C LEU A 146 -10.67 1.58 -12.43
N GLN A 147 -11.17 1.97 -11.25
CA GLN A 147 -12.53 2.48 -11.08
C GLN A 147 -12.65 4.00 -11.32
N GLY A 148 -11.57 4.68 -11.69
CA GLY A 148 -11.57 6.13 -11.91
C GLY A 148 -11.91 6.94 -10.67
N LYS A 149 -11.56 6.41 -9.48
CA LYS A 149 -11.78 7.06 -8.19
C LYS A 149 -10.58 7.93 -7.80
N ARG A 150 -10.76 8.70 -6.74
CA ARG A 150 -9.75 9.64 -6.19
C ARG A 150 -9.30 9.28 -4.79
N SER A 151 -9.95 8.31 -4.17
CA SER A 151 -9.68 7.83 -2.83
C SER A 151 -9.90 6.32 -2.80
N ASN A 152 -9.04 5.60 -2.10
CA ASN A 152 -9.20 4.18 -1.83
C ASN A 152 -10.55 3.88 -1.19
N TYR A 153 -11.03 4.79 -0.35
CA TYR A 153 -12.28 4.65 0.39
C TYR A 153 -13.54 4.77 -0.49
N ASP A 154 -13.41 5.26 -1.72
CA ASP A 154 -14.53 5.40 -2.68
C ASP A 154 -14.71 4.17 -3.58
N THR A 155 -13.93 3.11 -3.34
CA THR A 155 -13.96 1.85 -4.10
C THR A 155 -14.95 0.86 -3.50
N ASP A 156 -15.27 -0.19 -4.24
CA ASP A 156 -16.03 -1.35 -3.76
C ASP A 156 -15.36 -2.12 -2.61
N LEU A 157 -14.06 -1.93 -2.37
CA LEU A 157 -13.34 -2.49 -1.21
C LEU A 157 -13.68 -1.80 0.13
N PHE A 158 -14.30 -0.62 0.09
CA PHE A 158 -14.60 0.16 1.30
C PHE A 158 -16.04 0.67 1.36
N THR A 159 -16.65 1.01 0.23
CA THR A 159 -18.01 1.58 0.19
C THR A 159 -19.07 0.71 0.86
N PRO A 160 -19.06 -0.64 0.82
CA PRO A 160 -20.02 -1.44 1.59
C PRO A 160 -19.84 -1.27 3.10
N LEU A 161 -18.58 -1.19 3.56
CA LEU A 161 -18.22 -1.01 4.96
C LEU A 161 -18.59 0.38 5.48
N LEU A 162 -18.31 1.42 4.69
CA LEU A 162 -18.73 2.79 4.99
C LEU A 162 -20.26 2.91 5.04
N SER A 163 -20.97 2.24 4.15
CA SER A 163 -22.44 2.25 4.13
C SER A 163 -23.07 1.51 5.33
N ALA A 164 -22.38 0.48 5.85
CA ALA A 164 -22.83 -0.27 7.02
C ALA A 164 -22.74 0.55 8.33
N ILE A 165 -21.92 1.59 8.37
CA ILE A 165 -21.84 2.56 9.48
C ILE A 165 -23.07 3.49 9.38
N HIS A 166 -24.23 2.99 9.82
CA HIS A 166 -25.54 3.61 9.60
C HIS A 166 -25.90 4.75 10.60
N GLN A 167 -25.05 5.00 11.61
CA GLN A 167 -25.47 5.73 12.83
C GLN A 167 -24.91 7.15 12.96
N ALA A 168 -24.09 7.59 12.01
CA ALA A 168 -23.46 8.90 12.00
C ALA A 168 -23.93 9.75 10.81
N PRO A 169 -23.59 11.06 10.74
CA PRO A 169 -23.78 11.85 9.53
C PRO A 169 -23.16 11.14 8.34
N ALA A 170 -23.86 11.15 7.20
CA ALA A 170 -23.41 10.43 6.01
C ALA A 170 -21.98 10.82 5.62
N TYR A 171 -21.17 9.81 5.28
CA TYR A 171 -19.82 9.98 4.77
C TYR A 171 -19.79 10.87 3.54
N GLN A 172 -18.91 11.88 3.52
CA GLN A 172 -18.83 12.86 2.43
C GLN A 172 -17.46 12.92 1.75
N GLY A 173 -16.49 12.10 2.17
CA GLY A 173 -15.16 12.04 1.57
C GLY A 173 -14.27 13.26 1.83
N ARG A 174 -14.59 14.09 2.84
CA ARG A 174 -13.83 15.28 3.20
C ARG A 174 -12.54 14.93 3.94
N THR A 175 -11.53 15.76 3.79
CA THR A 175 -10.20 15.60 4.42
C THR A 175 -9.72 16.94 4.99
N GLY A 176 -8.81 16.87 5.97
CA GLY A 176 -8.21 18.06 6.59
C GLY A 176 -9.23 19.00 7.22
N GLU A 177 -9.04 20.31 7.04
CA GLU A 177 -9.90 21.34 7.64
C GLU A 177 -11.37 21.28 7.14
N ALA A 178 -11.62 20.64 6.00
CA ALA A 178 -12.98 20.47 5.48
C ALA A 178 -13.81 19.44 6.28
N ASP A 179 -13.17 18.52 6.99
CA ASP A 179 -13.82 17.49 7.80
C ASP A 179 -14.10 17.99 9.23
N VAL A 180 -15.03 18.93 9.33
CA VAL A 180 -15.44 19.52 10.61
C VAL A 180 -16.01 18.44 11.52
N GLY A 181 -15.41 18.27 12.70
CA GLY A 181 -15.79 17.21 13.65
C GLY A 181 -15.14 15.85 13.38
N GLN A 182 -14.27 15.75 12.37
CA GLN A 182 -13.49 14.54 12.05
C GLN A 182 -14.36 13.32 11.74
N VAL A 183 -15.57 13.54 11.21
CA VAL A 183 -16.54 12.48 10.95
C VAL A 183 -16.04 11.57 9.82
N ASP A 184 -15.63 12.16 8.69
CA ASP A 184 -15.14 11.37 7.55
C ASP A 184 -13.82 10.67 7.88
N MET A 185 -12.99 11.27 8.74
CA MET A 185 -11.80 10.63 9.31
C MET A 185 -12.18 9.43 10.17
N ALA A 186 -13.15 9.57 11.07
CA ALA A 186 -13.61 8.46 11.91
C ALA A 186 -14.19 7.31 11.07
N TYR A 187 -14.93 7.60 10.00
CA TYR A 187 -15.38 6.59 9.02
C TYR A 187 -14.20 5.81 8.41
N ARG A 188 -13.17 6.53 7.95
CA ARG A 188 -11.96 5.91 7.34
C ARG A 188 -11.17 5.08 8.35
N VAL A 189 -10.95 5.62 9.55
CA VAL A 189 -10.23 4.93 10.63
C VAL A 189 -10.98 3.67 11.04
N LEU A 190 -12.29 3.77 11.25
CA LEU A 190 -13.13 2.62 11.60
C LEU A 190 -13.07 1.53 10.53
N ALA A 191 -13.23 1.89 9.26
CA ALA A 191 -13.21 0.96 8.13
C ALA A 191 -11.86 0.24 7.96
N ASP A 192 -10.75 0.97 8.10
CA ASP A 192 -9.40 0.42 8.01
C ASP A 192 -9.08 -0.51 9.19
N HIS A 193 -9.43 -0.08 10.40
CA HIS A 193 -9.05 -0.78 11.62
C HIS A 193 -9.91 -2.03 11.86
N ILE A 194 -11.20 -2.02 11.49
CA ILE A 194 -12.01 -3.23 11.59
C ILE A 194 -11.54 -4.30 10.61
N ARG A 195 -11.12 -3.93 9.40
CA ARG A 195 -10.48 -4.87 8.44
C ARG A 195 -9.22 -5.48 9.04
N THR A 196 -8.33 -4.64 9.56
CA THR A 196 -7.08 -5.08 10.19
C THR A 196 -7.34 -6.01 11.37
N LEU A 197 -8.27 -5.65 12.27
CA LEU A 197 -8.63 -6.45 13.43
C LEU A 197 -9.22 -7.82 13.04
N CYS A 198 -10.12 -7.85 12.07
CA CYS A 198 -10.70 -9.10 11.57
C CYS A 198 -9.62 -10.05 11.03
N VAL A 199 -8.70 -9.54 10.22
CA VAL A 199 -7.59 -10.33 9.65
C VAL A 199 -6.64 -10.80 10.76
N CYS A 200 -6.24 -9.93 11.68
CA CYS A 200 -5.38 -10.32 12.80
C CYS A 200 -5.98 -11.44 13.65
N ILE A 201 -7.28 -11.34 13.99
CA ILE A 201 -7.96 -12.36 14.79
C ILE A 201 -8.11 -13.66 14.01
N ALA A 202 -8.45 -13.60 12.71
CA ALA A 202 -8.52 -14.79 11.87
C ALA A 202 -7.17 -15.51 11.75
N ASP A 203 -6.07 -14.75 11.76
CA ASP A 203 -4.69 -15.26 11.81
C ASP A 203 -4.24 -15.74 13.21
N GLY A 204 -5.13 -15.68 14.21
CA GLY A 204 -4.85 -16.11 15.59
C GLY A 204 -4.02 -15.13 16.41
N VAL A 205 -3.98 -13.85 16.02
CA VAL A 205 -3.35 -12.77 16.80
C VAL A 205 -4.43 -12.00 17.58
N TYR A 206 -4.30 -11.99 18.91
CA TYR A 206 -5.31 -11.42 19.80
C TYR A 206 -4.77 -10.22 20.62
N PRO A 207 -5.62 -9.22 20.90
CA PRO A 207 -5.31 -8.15 21.85
C PRO A 207 -4.93 -8.72 23.22
N GLY A 208 -3.86 -8.21 23.82
CA GLY A 208 -3.40 -8.64 25.15
C GLY A 208 -2.60 -9.95 25.17
N MET A 209 -2.35 -10.59 24.02
CA MET A 209 -1.35 -11.66 23.97
C MET A 209 0.01 -11.13 24.40
N THR A 210 0.70 -11.85 25.27
CA THR A 210 2.15 -11.73 25.43
C THR A 210 2.75 -13.00 24.84
N GLY A 211 3.51 -12.86 23.74
CA GLY A 211 3.92 -13.99 22.91
C GLY A 211 5.33 -13.84 22.32
N ALA A 212 5.84 -14.96 21.79
CA ALA A 212 7.19 -15.17 21.27
C ALA A 212 7.69 -14.01 20.38
N ASP A 213 9.02 -13.81 20.34
CA ASP A 213 9.67 -12.68 19.68
C ASP A 213 9.16 -12.38 18.26
N HIS A 214 8.75 -13.40 17.50
CA HIS A 214 8.22 -13.28 16.12
C HIS A 214 6.80 -12.70 16.00
N LEU A 215 6.03 -12.61 17.09
CA LEU A 215 4.65 -12.10 17.09
C LEU A 215 4.53 -10.72 17.73
N LYS A 216 5.63 -10.21 18.30
CA LYS A 216 5.67 -8.92 19.00
C LYS A 216 5.25 -7.76 18.11
N ASP A 217 5.69 -7.75 16.86
CA ASP A 217 5.34 -6.68 15.91
C ASP A 217 3.85 -6.71 15.56
N LYS A 218 3.25 -7.89 15.40
CA LYS A 218 1.81 -8.06 15.16
C LYS A 218 0.97 -7.66 16.38
N ILE A 219 1.42 -7.98 17.59
CA ILE A 219 0.74 -7.62 18.85
C ILE A 219 0.84 -6.12 19.14
N HIS A 220 2.02 -5.51 18.91
CA HIS A 220 2.21 -4.07 19.05
C HIS A 220 1.38 -3.26 18.05
N ALA A 221 1.11 -3.82 16.86
CA ALA A 221 0.23 -3.19 15.88
C ALA A 221 -1.22 -3.12 16.38
N ILE A 222 -1.70 -4.11 17.16
CA ILE A 222 -3.13 -4.22 17.53
C ILE A 222 -3.54 -3.29 18.67
N CYS A 223 -2.71 -3.08 19.69
CA CYS A 223 -3.09 -2.27 20.85
C CYS A 223 -3.46 -0.81 20.48
N PRO A 224 -2.68 -0.09 19.64
CA PRO A 224 -3.07 1.25 19.18
C PRO A 224 -4.32 1.28 18.30
N LEU A 225 -4.70 0.16 17.67
CA LEU A 225 -5.94 0.09 16.88
C LEU A 225 -7.17 0.19 17.79
N CYS A 226 -7.14 -0.43 18.96
CA CYS A 226 -8.24 -0.38 19.92
C CYS A 226 -8.56 1.06 20.32
N ASP A 227 -7.53 1.87 20.64
CA ASP A 227 -7.71 3.29 21.00
C ASP A 227 -8.31 4.11 19.85
N ARG A 228 -7.90 3.83 18.61
CA ARG A 228 -8.41 4.49 17.41
C ARG A 228 -9.83 4.06 17.05
N LEU A 229 -10.19 2.81 17.33
CA LEU A 229 -11.56 2.31 17.22
C LEU A 229 -12.46 3.00 18.25
N VAL A 230 -12.03 3.11 19.51
CA VAL A 230 -12.76 3.85 20.57
C VAL A 230 -12.97 5.30 20.18
N PHE A 231 -11.93 5.99 19.70
CA PHE A 231 -12.08 7.35 19.18
C PHE A 231 -13.14 7.42 18.07
N SER A 232 -13.09 6.49 17.12
CA SER A 232 -14.01 6.50 15.99
C SER A 232 -15.45 6.21 16.42
N THR A 233 -15.67 5.29 17.36
CA THR A 233 -17.00 5.00 17.89
C THR A 233 -17.55 6.17 18.70
N GLU A 234 -16.72 6.90 19.45
CA GLU A 234 -17.12 8.12 20.16
C GLU A 234 -17.54 9.24 19.21
N VAL A 235 -16.73 9.51 18.17
CA VAL A 235 -17.04 10.54 17.17
C VAL A 235 -18.32 10.20 16.40
N LEU A 236 -18.48 8.93 16.03
CA LEU A 236 -19.63 8.44 15.27
C LEU A 236 -20.85 8.15 16.16
N GLN A 237 -20.73 8.31 17.48
CA GLN A 237 -21.76 7.96 18.47
C GLN A 237 -22.31 6.55 18.27
N ALA A 238 -21.41 5.62 17.93
CA ALA A 238 -21.76 4.25 17.62
C ALA A 238 -22.25 3.52 18.89
N PRO A 239 -23.36 2.78 18.84
CA PRO A 239 -23.87 2.04 19.98
C PRO A 239 -23.00 0.80 20.25
N GLU A 240 -23.19 0.22 21.43
CA GLU A 240 -22.66 -1.10 21.76
C GLU A 240 -23.13 -2.14 20.72
N GLY A 241 -22.19 -2.93 20.19
CA GLY A 241 -22.45 -3.92 19.15
C GLY A 241 -22.18 -3.42 17.72
N ALA A 242 -21.83 -2.14 17.53
CA ALA A 242 -21.59 -1.57 16.21
C ALA A 242 -20.36 -2.15 15.53
N LEU A 243 -19.26 -2.43 16.27
CA LEU A 243 -18.04 -2.99 15.67
C LEU A 243 -18.27 -4.42 15.19
N ALA A 244 -18.89 -5.26 16.02
CA ALA A 244 -19.25 -6.62 15.69
C ALA A 244 -20.20 -6.68 14.49
N SER A 245 -21.09 -5.70 14.33
CA SER A 245 -22.00 -5.62 13.18
C SER A 245 -21.28 -5.42 11.82
N LEU A 246 -20.04 -4.92 11.82
CA LEU A 246 -19.25 -4.71 10.61
C LEU A 246 -18.49 -5.96 10.15
N VAL A 247 -18.27 -6.93 11.04
CA VAL A 247 -17.50 -8.16 10.76
C VAL A 247 -18.05 -8.94 9.56
N PRO A 248 -19.37 -9.17 9.41
CA PRO A 248 -19.91 -9.85 8.23
C PRO A 248 -19.62 -9.09 6.93
N THR A 249 -19.56 -7.76 6.98
CA THR A 249 -19.23 -6.93 5.81
C THR A 249 -17.76 -7.07 5.42
N VAL A 250 -16.85 -7.14 6.41
CA VAL A 250 -15.43 -7.43 6.15
C VAL A 250 -15.26 -8.81 5.53
N ALA A 251 -15.90 -9.84 6.09
CA ALA A 251 -15.87 -11.19 5.54
C ALA A 251 -16.48 -11.26 4.14
N HIS A 252 -17.52 -10.47 3.84
CA HIS A 252 -18.07 -10.38 2.49
C HIS A 252 -17.09 -9.78 1.47
N ILE A 253 -16.32 -8.75 1.87
CA ILE A 253 -15.37 -8.06 0.98
C ILE A 253 -14.12 -8.92 0.74
N LEU A 254 -13.59 -9.57 1.78
CA LEU A 254 -12.27 -10.21 1.77
C LEU A 254 -12.31 -11.75 1.79
N GLY A 255 -13.45 -12.36 2.15
CA GLY A 255 -13.52 -13.78 2.49
C GLY A 255 -13.33 -14.74 1.33
N ASP A 256 -13.57 -14.31 0.08
CA ASP A 256 -13.24 -15.12 -1.10
C ASP A 256 -11.72 -15.30 -1.26
N ALA A 257 -10.94 -14.27 -0.93
CA ALA A 257 -9.47 -14.31 -0.96
C ALA A 257 -8.87 -14.91 0.31
N TYR A 258 -9.54 -14.71 1.46
CA TYR A 258 -9.11 -15.15 2.80
C TYR A 258 -10.24 -15.93 3.51
N PRO A 259 -10.47 -17.21 3.15
CA PRO A 259 -11.62 -17.99 3.62
C PRO A 259 -11.71 -18.16 5.15
N GLU A 260 -10.59 -18.04 5.86
CA GLU A 260 -10.49 -18.02 7.32
C GLU A 260 -11.38 -16.94 7.97
N LEU A 261 -11.61 -15.81 7.29
CA LEU A 261 -12.47 -14.72 7.78
C LEU A 261 -13.93 -15.18 7.98
N HIS A 262 -14.43 -16.08 7.12
CA HIS A 262 -15.77 -16.66 7.30
C HIS A 262 -15.84 -17.60 8.49
N THR A 263 -14.78 -18.36 8.73
CA THR A 263 -14.74 -19.39 9.77
C THR A 263 -14.64 -18.76 11.17
N GLU A 264 -13.96 -17.63 11.28
CA GLU A 264 -13.67 -16.97 12.56
C GLU A 264 -14.59 -15.79 12.87
N SER A 265 -15.60 -15.52 12.03
CA SER A 265 -16.53 -14.38 12.16
C SER A 265 -17.22 -14.31 13.53
N GLU A 266 -17.59 -15.45 14.13
CA GLU A 266 -18.17 -15.49 15.48
C GLU A 266 -17.16 -15.08 16.56
N ARG A 267 -15.89 -15.47 16.41
CA ARG A 267 -14.83 -15.12 17.37
C ARG A 267 -14.45 -13.64 17.29
N VAL A 268 -14.38 -13.10 16.07
CA VAL A 268 -14.14 -11.67 15.84
C VAL A 268 -15.27 -10.83 16.45
N SER A 269 -16.52 -11.27 16.33
CA SER A 269 -17.70 -10.58 16.86
C SER A 269 -17.79 -10.60 18.40
N MET A 270 -17.10 -11.53 19.07
CA MET A 270 -17.05 -11.58 20.54
C MET A 270 -16.14 -10.53 21.16
N PHE A 271 -15.33 -9.81 20.37
CA PHE A 271 -14.38 -8.82 20.86
C PHE A 271 -15.04 -7.54 21.44
N GLU A 272 -16.29 -7.25 21.07
CA GLU A 272 -17.00 -6.07 21.58
C GLU A 272 -17.73 -6.31 22.92
N LYS A 273 -17.83 -7.56 23.38
CA LYS A 273 -18.45 -7.93 24.66
C LYS A 273 -17.44 -7.98 25.80
#